data_AF-A0A920UGS7-F1
#
_entry.id   AF-A0A920UGS7-F1
#
_cell.length_a   1.000
_cell.length_b   1.000
_cell.length_c   1.000
_cell.angle_alpha   90.00
_cell.angle_beta   90.00
_cell.angle_gamma   90.00
#
_symmetry.space_group_name_H-M   'P 1'
#
loop_
_entity.id
_entity.type
_entity.pdbx_description
1 polymer ?
#
loop_
_entity_poly.entity_id
_entity_poly.type
_entity_poly.pdbx_seq_one_letter_code
_entity_poly.pdbx_strand_id
1 'polypeptide(L)'
;MVMDVIEVADVLGWERFSLLGHSMGAGVATYLAGTLQDKIDYVILIEGIGSIVQKPENMPEDFRESAIQWMSRSKKQLPIYPDIESAVKPVIKLGVF
;
A
#
# COMPACT_ATOMS: atom_id res chain seq x y z
N MET A 1 -2.79 -5.02 4.72
CA MET A 1 -1.99 -5.34 3.51
C MET A 1 -0.56 -5.74 3.86
N VAL A 2 0.23 -4.89 4.53
CA VAL A 2 1.60 -5.28 4.97
C VAL A 2 1.55 -6.42 6.00
N MET A 3 0.71 -6.27 7.04
CA MET A 3 0.55 -7.32 8.07
C MET A 3 -0.06 -8.61 7.52
N ASP A 4 -1.00 -8.50 6.58
CA ASP A 4 -1.66 -9.65 5.97
C ASP A 4 -0.66 -10.63 5.34
N VAL A 5 0.45 -10.12 4.77
CA VAL A 5 1.53 -10.98 4.23
C VAL A 5 2.21 -11.79 5.34
N ILE A 6 2.45 -11.17 6.50
CA ILE A 6 3.04 -11.85 7.67
C ILE A 6 2.08 -12.89 8.23
N GLU A 7 0.80 -12.53 8.37
CA GLU A 7 -0.22 -13.47 8.85
C GLU A 7 -0.34 -14.69 7.93
N VAL A 8 -0.28 -14.49 6.60
CA VAL A 8 -0.25 -15.60 5.64
C VAL A 8 1.01 -16.45 5.81
N ALA A 9 2.19 -15.83 5.93
CA ALA A 9 3.43 -16.56 6.12
C ALA A 9 3.41 -17.39 7.42
N ASP A 10 2.88 -16.83 8.50
CA ASP A 10 2.73 -17.51 9.79
C ASP A 10 1.77 -18.72 9.68
N VAL A 11 0.63 -18.57 8.99
CA VAL A 11 -0.31 -19.68 8.74
C VAL A 11 0.33 -20.79 7.89
N LEU A 12 1.21 -20.42 6.95
CA LEU A 12 1.95 -21.37 6.12
C LEU A 12 3.18 -21.97 6.82
N GLY A 13 3.52 -21.51 8.03
CA GLY A 13 4.69 -21.95 8.78
C GLY A 13 6.01 -21.50 8.17
N TRP A 14 6.03 -20.37 7.44
CA TRP A 14 7.24 -19.85 6.82
C TRP A 14 7.98 -18.93 7.77
N GLU A 15 9.12 -19.40 8.28
CA GLU A 15 10.00 -18.58 9.12
C GLU A 15 10.73 -17.50 8.29
N ARG A 16 11.16 -17.87 7.08
CA ARG A 16 11.77 -16.99 6.08
C ARG A 16 11.19 -17.25 4.70
N PHE A 17 11.03 -16.21 3.90
CA PHE A 17 10.45 -16.30 2.57
C PHE A 17 10.95 -15.20 1.63
N SER A 18 10.72 -15.37 0.32
CA SER A 18 11.00 -14.36 -0.70
C SER A 18 9.72 -13.67 -1.16
N LEU A 19 9.83 -12.40 -1.54
CA LEU A 19 8.71 -11.60 -2.04
C LEU A 19 8.92 -11.19 -3.48
N LEU A 20 7.91 -11.44 -4.31
CA LEU A 20 7.78 -10.87 -5.65
C LEU A 20 6.59 -9.90 -5.64
N GLY A 21 6.86 -8.61 -5.82
CA GLY A 21 5.85 -7.56 -5.78
C GLY A 21 5.77 -6.79 -7.09
N HIS A 22 4.54 -6.56 -7.58
CA HIS A 22 4.26 -5.66 -8.70
C HIS A 22 3.49 -4.43 -8.24
N SER A 23 3.83 -3.24 -8.73
CA SER A 23 3.12 -1.98 -8.42
C SER A 23 2.93 -1.78 -6.91
N MET A 24 1.69 -1.70 -6.40
CA MET A 24 1.41 -1.64 -4.96
C MET A 24 2.06 -2.78 -4.16
N GLY A 25 2.09 -3.99 -4.72
CA GLY A 25 2.76 -5.14 -4.11
C GLY A 25 4.27 -4.96 -4.00
N ALA A 26 4.90 -4.23 -4.91
CA ALA A 26 6.31 -3.86 -4.83
C ALA A 26 6.58 -2.92 -3.65
N GLY A 27 5.67 -1.96 -3.41
CA GLY A 27 5.72 -1.08 -2.24
C GLY A 27 5.59 -1.86 -0.92
N VAL A 28 4.61 -2.77 -0.83
CA VAL A 28 4.45 -3.66 0.34
C VAL A 28 5.70 -4.51 0.58
N ALA A 29 6.25 -5.12 -0.47
CA ALA A 29 7.45 -5.94 -0.36
C ALA A 29 8.66 -5.14 0.11
N THR A 30 8.80 -3.90 -0.36
CA THR A 30 9.87 -2.99 0.07
C THR A 30 9.74 -2.61 1.55
N TYR A 31 8.52 -2.33 2.03
CA TYR A 31 8.29 -2.07 3.45
C TYR A 31 8.71 -3.24 4.33
N LEU A 32 8.26 -4.46 3.98
CA LEU A 32 8.59 -5.67 4.75
C LEU A 32 10.08 -5.95 4.76
N ALA A 33 10.76 -5.79 3.63
CA ALA A 33 12.20 -5.97 3.56
C ALA A 33 12.98 -4.95 4.40
N GLY A 34 12.48 -3.73 4.52
CA GLY A 34 13.08 -2.69 5.35
C GLY A 34 12.83 -2.87 6.85
N THR A 35 11.69 -3.44 7.25
CA THR A 35 11.26 -3.52 8.66
C THR A 35 11.43 -4.91 9.30
N LEU A 36 11.35 -5.99 8.52
CA LEU A 36 11.34 -7.39 8.98
C LEU A 36 12.37 -8.22 8.19
N GLN A 37 13.61 -7.72 8.14
CA GLN A 37 14.72 -8.26 7.37
C GLN A 37 15.04 -9.73 7.72
N ASP A 38 14.79 -10.11 8.98
CA ASP A 38 14.96 -11.45 9.52
C ASP A 38 13.97 -12.48 8.97
N LYS A 39 12.87 -12.02 8.33
CA LYS A 39 11.88 -12.88 7.67
C LYS A 39 12.03 -12.94 6.14
N ILE A 40 12.85 -12.07 5.53
CA ILE A 40 12.93 -11.92 4.07
C ILE A 40 14.27 -12.43 3.53
N ASP A 41 14.23 -13.35 2.56
CA ASP A 41 15.42 -13.85 1.85
C ASP A 41 15.78 -12.99 0.63
N TYR A 42 14.79 -12.77 -0.25
CA TYR A 42 14.95 -12.01 -1.48
C TYR A 42 13.71 -11.17 -1.77
N VAL A 43 13.92 -10.06 -2.49
CA VAL A 43 12.85 -9.20 -2.99
C VAL A 43 13.04 -8.98 -4.48
N ILE A 44 11.99 -9.26 -5.25
CA ILE A 44 11.93 -9.01 -6.68
C ILE A 44 10.80 -8.01 -6.92
N LEU A 45 11.12 -6.90 -7.57
CA LEU A 45 10.19 -5.80 -7.79
C LEU A 45 9.91 -5.63 -9.28
N ILE A 46 8.64 -5.67 -9.66
CA ILE A 46 8.19 -5.39 -11.03
C ILE A 46 7.53 -4.02 -11.05
N GLU A 47 8.09 -3.10 -11.84
CA GLU A 47 7.52 -1.77 -12.14
C GLU A 47 7.06 -1.01 -10.88
N GLY A 48 7.81 -1.13 -9.79
CA GLY A 48 7.60 -0.40 -8.55
C GLY A 48 8.88 -0.37 -7.71
N ILE A 49 9.32 0.81 -7.30
CA ILE A 49 10.45 1.02 -6.39
C ILE A 49 9.89 1.73 -5.16
N GLY A 50 9.73 0.98 -4.07
CA GLY A 50 9.26 1.53 -2.80
C GLY A 50 7.86 2.15 -2.83
N SER A 51 7.53 2.88 -1.77
CA SER A 51 6.31 3.69 -1.70
C SER A 51 6.64 5.16 -1.93
N ILE A 52 5.62 5.97 -2.21
CA ILE A 52 5.74 7.42 -2.23
C ILE A 52 6.07 7.87 -0.79
N VAL A 53 7.28 8.39 -0.60
CA VAL A 53 7.78 8.80 0.71
C VAL A 53 7.24 10.18 1.04
N GLN A 54 6.52 10.29 2.15
CA GLN A 54 6.12 11.57 2.74
C GLN A 54 7.25 12.11 3.62
N LYS A 55 7.22 13.42 3.88
CA LYS A 55 8.13 14.03 4.86
C LYS A 55 7.85 13.45 6.25
N PRO A 56 8.87 13.11 7.06
CA PRO A 56 8.68 12.48 8.36
C PRO A 56 7.77 13.28 9.30
N GLU A 57 7.78 14.61 9.19
CA GLU A 57 6.97 15.50 10.03
C GLU A 57 5.46 15.34 9.78
N ASN A 58 5.07 14.87 8.59
CA ASN A 58 3.67 14.63 8.23
C ASN A 58 3.17 13.24 8.65
N MET A 59 4.09 12.33 8.99
CA MET A 59 3.78 10.91 9.23
C MET A 59 2.68 10.68 10.29
N PRO A 60 2.60 11.44 11.41
CA PRO A 60 1.51 11.26 12.37
C PRO A 60 0.13 11.53 11.77
N GLU A 61 -0.01 12.60 10.99
CA GLU A 61 -1.30 12.95 10.39
C GLU A 61 -1.63 12.03 9.21
N ASP A 62 -0.66 11.72 8.35
CA ASP A 62 -0.82 10.75 7.25
C ASP A 62 -1.28 9.40 7.80
N PHE A 63 -0.67 8.94 8.89
CA PHE A 63 -1.05 7.68 9.53
C PHE A 63 -2.47 7.75 10.11
N ARG A 64 -2.81 8.86 10.79
CA ARG A 64 -4.15 9.09 11.32
C ARG A 64 -5.21 9.08 10.22
N GLU A 65 -4.99 9.80 9.12
CA GLU A 65 -5.89 9.81 7.97
C GLU A 65 -6.04 8.42 7.37
N SER A 66 -4.94 7.69 7.17
CA SER A 66 -4.97 6.33 6.64
C SER A 66 -5.78 5.38 7.52
N ALA A 67 -5.66 5.51 8.85
CA ALA A 67 -6.42 4.72 9.82
C ALA A 67 -7.91 5.06 9.76
N ILE A 68 -8.28 6.35 9.69
CA ILE A 68 -9.67 6.78 9.54
C ILE A 68 -10.27 6.26 8.22
N GLN A 69 -9.53 6.36 7.13
CA GLN A 69 -9.93 5.80 5.84
C GLN A 69 -10.14 4.29 5.96
N TRP A 70 -9.21 3.56 6.57
CA TRP A 70 -9.31 2.12 6.77
C TRP A 70 -10.56 1.72 7.56
N MET A 71 -10.80 2.37 8.71
CA MET A 71 -11.96 2.12 9.57
C MET A 71 -13.29 2.43 8.88
N SER A 72 -13.30 3.38 7.95
CA SER A 72 -14.51 3.77 7.20
C SER A 72 -14.70 3.00 5.89
N ARG A 73 -13.76 2.10 5.51
CA ARG A 73 -13.80 1.35 4.24
C ARG A 73 -15.11 0.61 4.01
N SER A 74 -15.66 -0.04 5.04
CA SER A 74 -16.91 -0.80 4.93
C SER A 74 -18.14 0.06 4.62
N LYS A 75 -18.05 1.37 4.85
CA LYS A 75 -19.11 2.35 4.59
C LYS A 75 -18.91 3.11 3.27
N LYS A 76 -17.81 2.87 2.56
CA LYS A 76 -17.46 3.61 1.34
C LYS A 76 -18.38 3.17 0.19
N GLN A 77 -19.13 4.11 -0.38
CA GLN A 77 -19.86 3.90 -1.63
C GLN A 77 -19.02 4.35 -2.82
N LEU A 78 -19.10 3.61 -3.92
CA LEU A 78 -18.46 4.03 -5.17
C LEU A 78 -19.19 5.27 -5.71
N PRO A 79 -18.47 6.36 -6.03
CA PRO A 79 -19.08 7.55 -6.58
C PRO A 79 -19.70 7.24 -7.96
N ILE A 80 -20.94 7.68 -8.16
CA ILE A 80 -21.59 7.70 -9.48
C ILE A 80 -21.37 9.09 -10.06
N TYR A 81 -20.63 9.17 -11.16
CA TYR A 81 -20.37 10.43 -11.84
C TYR A 81 -21.45 10.68 -12.90
N PRO A 82 -22.13 11.85 -12.89
CA PRO A 82 -23.19 12.15 -13.84
C PRO A 82 -22.68 12.44 -15.26
N ASP A 83 -21.39 12.77 -15.40
CA ASP A 83 -20.75 13.13 -16.67
C ASP A 83 -19.23 12.86 -16.61
N ILE A 84 -18.58 12.91 -17.78
CA ILE A 84 -17.14 12.64 -17.94
C ILE A 84 -16.29 13.68 -17.21
N GLU A 85 -16.65 14.97 -17.24
CA GLU A 85 -15.87 16.02 -16.58
C GLU A 85 -15.82 15.78 -15.06
N SER A 86 -16.95 15.39 -14.47
CA SER A 86 -17.08 15.02 -13.07
C SER A 86 -16.24 13.79 -12.70
N ALA A 87 -16.10 12.83 -13.62
CA ALA A 87 -15.25 11.65 -13.44
C ALA A 87 -13.75 11.95 -13.57
N VAL A 88 -13.38 12.93 -14.38
CA VAL A 88 -11.97 13.29 -14.67
C VAL A 88 -11.39 14.21 -13.59
N LYS A 89 -12.18 15.11 -13.00
CA LYS A 89 -11.73 16.05 -11.95
C LYS A 89 -10.90 15.40 -10.82
N PRO A 90 -11.31 14.27 -10.21
CA PRO A 90 -10.51 13.61 -9.17
C PRO A 90 -9.15 13.11 -9.66
N VAL A 91 -9.07 12.62 -10.89
CA VAL A 91 -7.83 12.10 -11.49
C VAL A 91 -6.81 13.23 -11.67
N ILE A 92 -7.26 14.37 -12.18
CA ILE A 92 -6.42 15.57 -12.35
C ILE A 92 -5.92 16.04 -10.98
N LYS A 93 -6.78 16.07 -9.97
CA LYS A 93 -6.40 16.49 -8.61
C LYS A 93 -5.33 15.60 -7.99
N LEU A 94 -5.32 14.31 -8.33
CA LEU A 94 -4.32 13.34 -7.84
C LEU A 94 -2.99 13.43 -8.57
N GLY A 95 -2.87 14.24 -9.63
CA GLY A 95 -1.63 14.40 -10.39
C GLY A 95 -1.21 13.14 -11.15
N VAL A 96 -2.17 12.26 -11.47
CA VAL A 96 -1.91 11.03 -12.25
C VAL A 96 -2.03 11.36 -13.73
N PHE A 97 -1.13 12.21 -14.24
CA PHE A 97 -0.92 12.52 -15.66
C PHE A 97 0.53 12.91 -15.92
#